data_AF-A0A7W4A162-F1
#
_entry.id   AF-A0A7W4A162-F1
#
_cell.length_a   1.000
_cell.length_b   1.000
_cell.length_c   1.000
_cell.angle_alpha   90.00
_cell.angle_beta   90.00
_cell.angle_gamma   90.00
#
_symmetry.space_group_name_H-M   'P 1'
#
loop_
_entity.id
_entity.type
_entity.pdbx_description
1 polymer ?
#
loop_
_entity_poly.entity_id
_entity_poly.type
_entity_poly.pdbx_seq_one_letter_code
_entity_poly.pdbx_strand_id
1 'polypeptide(L)'
;MTETDAYLNLFLILGTILTLPFVWSLFIAVGKFLIVTFLPPKDVTFEIKLASGEVIVKKVNIENNKELINAILSENGRVIS
;
A
#
# COMPACT_ATOMS: atom_id res chain seq x y z
N MET A 1 31.62 27.93 25.70
CA MET A 1 30.27 27.32 25.78
C MET A 1 29.99 27.08 27.25
N THR A 2 28.85 27.56 27.75
CA THR A 2 28.50 27.32 29.16
C THR A 2 28.05 25.86 29.31
N GLU A 3 28.27 25.25 30.47
CA GLU A 3 27.89 23.84 30.71
C GLU A 3 26.40 23.61 30.42
N THR A 4 25.56 24.60 30.72
CA THR A 4 24.13 24.62 30.42
C THR A 4 23.82 24.45 28.91
N ASP A 5 24.59 25.11 28.04
CA ASP A 5 24.43 24.96 26.58
C ASP A 5 24.78 23.55 26.11
N ALA A 6 25.79 22.92 26.73
CA ALA A 6 26.18 21.55 26.42
C ALA A 6 25.07 20.56 26.81
N TYR A 7 24.44 20.74 27.97
CA TYR A 7 23.30 19.91 28.39
C TYR A 7 22.08 20.09 27.49
N LEU A 8 21.74 21.32 27.12
CA LEU A 8 20.61 21.59 26.21
C LEU A 8 20.81 20.93 24.84
N ASN A 9 22.03 21.03 24.29
CA ASN A 9 22.37 20.36 23.03
C ASN A 9 22.28 18.83 23.16
N LEU A 10 22.75 18.26 24.27
CA LEU A 10 22.66 16.82 24.51
C LEU A 10 21.20 16.35 24.57
N PHE A 11 20.33 17.09 25.26
CA PHE A 11 18.89 16.80 25.32
C PHE A 11 18.22 16.88 23.96
N LEU A 12 18.56 17.88 23.14
CA LEU A 12 18.04 18.03 21.78
C LEU A 12 18.47 16.87 20.87
N ILE A 13 19.73 16.44 20.97
CA ILE A 13 20.24 15.31 20.20
C ILE A 13 19.54 14.02 20.62
N LEU A 14 19.42 13.76 21.92
CA LEU A 14 18.71 12.58 22.43
C LEU A 14 17.25 12.57 22.00
N GLY A 15 16.55 13.70 22.14
CA GLY A 15 15.16 13.84 21.74
C GLY A 15 14.97 13.61 20.24
N THR A 16 15.90 14.11 19.43
CA THR A 16 15.87 13.90 17.97
C THR A 16 16.08 12.43 17.62
N ILE A 17 17.08 11.77 18.21
CA ILE A 17 17.36 10.34 17.97
C ILE A 17 16.16 9.47 18.39
N LEU A 18 15.54 9.79 19.53
CA LEU A 18 14.41 9.03 20.06
C LEU A 18 13.15 9.18 19.18
N THR A 19 12.94 10.36 18.60
CA THR A 19 11.76 10.65 17.77
C THR A 19 11.94 10.26 16.30
N LEU A 20 13.18 10.13 15.83
CA LEU A 20 13.53 9.76 14.46
C LEU A 20 12.80 8.51 13.92
N PRO A 21 12.72 7.36 14.64
CA PRO A 21 12.00 6.19 14.13
C PRO A 21 10.49 6.43 13.96
N PHE A 22 9.89 7.23 14.84
CA PHE A 22 8.47 7.57 14.76
C PHE A 22 8.20 8.50 13.56
N VAL A 23 9.03 9.54 13.41
CA VAL A 23 8.97 10.46 12.28
C VAL A 23 9.16 9.73 10.97
N TRP A 24 10.11 8.78 10.90
CA TRP A 24 10.34 7.95 9.72
C TRP A 24 9.13 7.09 9.37
N SER A 25 8.53 6.43 10.36
CA SER A 25 7.31 5.63 10.18
C SER A 25 6.14 6.48 9.64
N LEU A 26 5.97 7.69 10.19
CA LEU A 26 4.96 8.64 9.73
C LEU A 26 5.19 9.02 8.27
N PHE A 27 6.43 9.35 7.88
CA PHE A 27 6.75 9.65 6.48
C PHE A 27 6.48 8.48 5.53
N ILE A 28 6.75 7.24 5.94
CA ILE A 28 6.40 6.06 5.13
C ILE A 28 4.89 5.95 4.95
N ALA A 29 4.12 6.13 6.03
CA ALA A 29 2.66 6.04 5.97
C ALA A 29 2.06 7.12 5.07
N VAL A 30 2.52 8.36 5.23
CA VAL A 30 2.11 9.49 4.38
C VAL A 30 2.54 9.26 2.93
N GLY A 31 3.76 8.78 2.70
CA GLY A 31 4.25 8.44 1.36
C GLY A 31 3.39 7.38 0.68
N LYS A 32 3.04 6.30 1.39
CA LYS A 32 2.12 5.27 0.88
C LYS A 32 0.74 5.84 0.57
N PHE A 33 0.21 6.69 1.44
CA PHE A 33 -1.08 7.33 1.22
C PHE A 33 -1.07 8.24 -0.02
N LEU A 34 -0.02 9.03 -0.19
CA LEU A 34 0.17 9.88 -1.37
C LEU A 34 0.33 9.03 -2.63
N ILE A 35 1.14 7.97 -2.60
CA ILE A 35 1.30 7.06 -3.75
C ILE A 35 -0.05 6.47 -4.15
N VAL A 36 -0.85 5.96 -3.21
CA VAL A 36 -2.18 5.40 -3.53
C VAL A 36 -3.14 6.47 -4.07
N THR A 37 -3.06 7.70 -3.56
CA THR A 37 -3.96 8.79 -3.96
C THR A 37 -3.61 9.33 -5.35
N PHE A 38 -2.32 9.49 -5.66
CA PHE A 38 -1.86 10.08 -6.93
C PHE A 38 -1.57 9.05 -8.02
N LEU A 39 -1.08 7.87 -7.64
CA LEU A 39 -0.84 6.71 -8.50
C LEU A 39 -1.63 5.51 -7.95
N PRO A 40 -2.97 5.51 -8.10
CA PRO A 40 -3.76 4.35 -7.72
C PRO A 40 -3.20 3.12 -8.46
N PRO A 41 -3.05 1.97 -7.76
CA PRO A 41 -2.56 0.76 -8.38
C PRO A 41 -3.49 0.40 -9.54
N LYS A 42 -2.95 0.47 -10.75
CA LYS A 42 -3.72 0.25 -11.98
C LYS A 42 -4.12 -1.21 -12.18
N ASP A 43 -3.53 -2.12 -11.42
CA ASP A 43 -3.69 -3.56 -11.63
C ASP A 43 -4.13 -4.27 -10.34
N VAL A 44 -5.13 -5.15 -10.46
CA VAL A 44 -5.53 -6.12 -9.43
C VAL A 44 -5.08 -7.49 -9.88
N THR A 45 -4.45 -8.24 -8.96
CA THR A 45 -4.11 -9.64 -9.18
C THR A 45 -5.20 -10.49 -8.55
N PHE A 46 -5.94 -11.22 -9.37
CA PHE A 46 -6.93 -12.19 -8.93
C PHE A 46 -6.28 -13.57 -8.85
N GLU A 47 -6.43 -14.23 -7.71
CA GLU A 47 -6.12 -15.65 -7.57
C GLU A 47 -7.44 -16.42 -7.57
N ILE A 48 -7.74 -17.10 -8.68
CA ILE A 48 -8.95 -17.91 -8.81
C ILE A 48 -8.59 -19.36 -8.53
N LYS A 49 -9.18 -19.92 -7.48
CA LYS A 49 -9.13 -21.35 -7.20
C LYS A 49 -10.31 -22.03 -7.86
N LEU A 50 -10.06 -22.80 -8.92
CA LEU A 50 -11.10 -23.59 -9.56
C LEU A 50 -11.49 -24.79 -8.70
N ALA A 51 -12.72 -25.28 -8.87
CA ALA A 51 -13.23 -26.48 -8.21
C ALA A 51 -12.42 -27.75 -8.58
N SER A 52 -11.62 -27.71 -9.64
CA SER A 52 -10.65 -28.74 -10.04
C SER A 52 -9.36 -28.75 -9.19
N GLY A 53 -9.16 -27.77 -8.30
CA GLY A 53 -7.95 -27.60 -7.50
C GLY A 53 -6.85 -26.77 -8.17
N GLU A 54 -7.06 -26.32 -9.41
CA GLU A 54 -6.12 -25.47 -10.14
C GLU A 54 -6.24 -24.00 -9.72
N VAL A 55 -5.09 -23.32 -9.54
CA VAL A 55 -5.04 -21.91 -9.15
C VAL A 55 -4.53 -21.09 -10.34
N ILE A 56 -5.40 -20.24 -10.88
CA ILE A 56 -5.06 -19.34 -11.98
C ILE A 56 -4.87 -17.94 -11.42
N VAL A 57 -3.68 -17.38 -11.66
CA VAL A 57 -3.33 -16.02 -11.26
C VAL A 57 -3.50 -15.10 -12.46
N LYS A 58 -4.47 -14.19 -12.41
CA LYS A 58 -4.77 -13.26 -13.51
C LYS A 58 -4.63 -11.82 -13.07
N LYS A 59 -3.78 -11.07 -13.78
CA LYS A 59 -3.55 -9.65 -13.55
C LYS A 59 -4.50 -8.85 -14.44
N VAL A 60 -5.37 -8.02 -13.86
CA VAL A 60 -6.39 -7.25 -14.58
C VAL A 60 -6.25 -5.77 -14.25
N ASN A 61 -6.29 -4.92 -15.27
CA ASN A 61 -6.18 -3.48 -15.11
C ASN A 61 -7.54 -2.85 -14.74
N ILE A 62 -7.60 -2.06 -13.67
CA ILE A 62 -8.82 -1.46 -13.11
C ILE A 62 -9.33 -0.28 -13.95
N GLU A 63 -8.46 0.43 -14.70
CA GLU A 63 -8.87 1.59 -15.51
C GLU A 63 -9.85 1.17 -16.62
N ASN A 64 -9.78 -0.08 -17.07
CA ASN A 64 -10.70 -0.63 -18.03
C ASN A 64 -11.83 -1.39 -17.31
N ASN A 65 -12.84 -0.63 -16.85
CA ASN A 65 -14.00 -1.16 -16.12
C ASN A 65 -14.72 -2.30 -16.88
N LYS A 66 -14.65 -2.31 -18.22
CA LYS A 66 -15.19 -3.41 -19.05
C LYS A 66 -14.34 -4.68 -18.95
N GLU A 67 -13.02 -4.59 -18.90
CA GLU A 67 -12.13 -5.74 -18.71
C GLU A 67 -12.24 -6.31 -17.30
N LEU A 68 -12.38 -5.45 -16.29
CA LEU A 68 -12.61 -5.86 -14.90
C LEU A 68 -13.93 -6.63 -14.76
N ILE A 69 -15.02 -6.07 -15.29
CA ILE A 69 -16.34 -6.71 -15.27
C ILE A 69 -16.33 -7.99 -16.10
N ASN A 70 -15.70 -8.00 -17.29
CA ASN A 70 -15.61 -9.21 -18.10
C ASN A 70 -14.75 -10.29 -17.44
N ALA A 71 -13.65 -9.96 -16.76
CA ALA A 71 -12.87 -10.94 -16.01
C ALA A 71 -13.74 -11.59 -14.91
N ILE A 72 -14.42 -10.77 -14.10
CA ILE A 72 -15.31 -11.22 -13.03
C ILE A 72 -16.50 -12.05 -13.56
N LEU A 73 -17.15 -11.59 -14.65
CA LEU A 73 -18.32 -12.25 -15.23
C LEU A 73 -17.98 -13.50 -16.04
N SER A 74 -16.81 -13.53 -16.71
CA SER A 74 -16.36 -14.70 -17.47
C SER A 74 -16.05 -15.91 -16.58
N GLU A 75 -15.66 -15.66 -15.33
CA GLU A 75 -15.36 -16.72 -14.36
C GLU A 75 -16.58 -17.11 -13.51
N ASN A 76 -17.50 -16.19 -13.20
CA ASN A 76 -18.74 -16.47 -12.48
C ASN A 76 -19.90 -16.92 -13.38
N GLY A 77 -19.60 -17.60 -14.50
CA GLY A 77 -20.57 -18.03 -15.52
C GLY A 77 -21.72 -18.89 -15.00
N ARG A 78 -22.74 -18.25 -14.40
CA ARG A 78 -24.10 -18.71 -14.24
C ARG A 78 -25.04 -17.54 -13.88
N VAL A 79 -25.28 -16.65 -14.85
CA VAL A 79 -26.50 -15.82 -14.82
C VAL A 79 -27.62 -16.69 -15.40
N ILE A 80 -28.45 -17.22 -14.51
CA ILE A 80 -29.67 -17.93 -14.87
C ILE A 80 -30.70 -16.84 -15.17
N SER A 81 -31.07 -16.66 -16.44
CA SER A 81 -32.29 -15.94 -16.84
C SER A 81 -33.40 -16.93 -17.14
#